data_AF-A0A3S0VQI3-F1
#
_entry.id   AF-A0A3S0VQI3-F1
#
_cell.length_a   1.000
_cell.length_b   1.000
_cell.length_c   1.000
_cell.angle_alpha   90.00
_cell.angle_beta   90.00
_cell.angle_gamma   90.00
#
_symmetry.space_group_name_H-M   'P 1'
#
loop_
_entity.id
_entity.type
_entity.pdbx_description
1 polymer ?
#
loop_
_entity_poly.entity_id
_entity_poly.type
_entity_poly.pdbx_seq_one_letter_code
_entity_poly.pdbx_strand_id
1 'polypeptide(L)'
;MLLCALALSIALVGVKIVSNQSNIYQTNKDIQQVEASITEQVKVNNDLKVQVGELSTYERIWKKAAELGLMLNENNVKVVQE
;
A
#
# COMPACT_ATOMS: atom_id res chain seq x y z
N MET A 1 28.82 39.37 33.88
CA MET A 1 29.51 38.87 32.67
C MET A 1 29.48 37.34 32.60
N LEU A 2 30.16 36.60 33.48
CA LEU A 2 30.24 35.13 33.41
C LEU A 2 28.88 34.41 33.56
N LEU A 3 28.06 34.83 34.53
CA LEU A 3 26.71 34.28 34.76
C LEU A 3 25.75 34.53 33.58
N CYS A 4 25.83 35.71 32.96
CA CYS A 4 25.00 36.05 31.79
C CYS A 4 25.39 35.20 30.57
N ALA A 5 26.70 34.97 30.36
CA ALA A 5 27.18 34.10 29.29
C ALA A 5 26.72 32.64 29.48
N LEU A 6 26.77 32.14 30.72
CA LEU A 6 26.28 30.80 31.05
C LEU A 6 24.77 30.67 30.79
N ALA A 7 23.96 31.64 31.24
CA ALA A 7 22.52 31.63 31.01
C ALA A 7 22.16 31.62 29.51
N LEU A 8 22.87 32.42 28.70
CA LEU A 8 22.69 32.43 27.24
C LEU A 8 23.06 31.09 26.61
N SER A 9 24.15 30.45 27.06
CA SER A 9 24.55 29.15 26.53
C SER A 9 23.52 28.05 26.82
N ILE A 10 22.94 28.03 28.01
CA ILE A 10 21.90 27.08 28.41
C ILE A 10 20.64 27.29 27.58
N ALA A 11 20.24 28.55 27.35
CA ALA A 11 19.10 28.88 26.51
C ALA A 11 19.28 28.38 25.07
N LEU A 12 20.46 28.58 24.47
CA LEU A 12 20.76 28.12 23.12
C LEU A 12 20.75 26.59 23.00
N VAL A 13 21.30 25.88 23.98
CA VAL A 13 21.29 24.41 24.03
C VAL A 13 19.86 23.89 24.21
N GLY A 14 19.07 24.51 25.08
CA GLY A 14 17.66 24.15 25.29
C GLY A 14 16.82 24.28 24.03
N VAL A 15 16.95 25.39 23.29
CA VAL A 15 16.27 25.58 22.00
C VAL A 15 16.64 24.50 21.00
N LYS A 16 17.93 24.11 20.95
CA LYS A 16 18.42 23.09 20.02
C LYS A 16 17.88 21.69 20.35
N ILE A 17 17.77 21.35 21.63
CA ILE A 17 17.19 20.08 22.09
C ILE A 17 15.69 20.02 21.76
N VAL A 18 14.94 21.08 22.07
CA VAL A 18 13.49 21.14 21.77
C VAL A 18 13.24 21.07 20.26
N SER A 19 14.05 21.77 19.46
CA SER A 19 13.96 21.71 17.99
C SER A 19 14.23 20.30 17.46
N ASN A 20 15.26 19.61 17.97
CA ASN A 20 15.53 18.24 17.55
C ASN A 20 14.42 17.27 17.99
N GLN A 21 13.91 17.43 19.21
CA GLN A 21 12.81 16.61 19.71
C GLN A 21 11.53 16.82 18.88
N SER A 22 11.27 18.05 18.45
CA SER A 22 10.15 18.36 17.55
C SER A 22 10.32 17.70 16.18
N ASN A 23 11.53 17.70 15.62
CA ASN A 23 11.79 17.03 14.34
C ASN A 23 11.63 15.51 14.44
N ILE A 24 12.08 14.90 15.55
CA ILE A 24 11.88 13.47 15.81
C ILE A 24 10.38 13.17 15.94
N TYR A 25 9.64 13.99 16.68
CA TYR A 25 8.19 13.81 16.83
C TYR A 25 7.46 13.91 15.49
N GLN A 26 7.80 14.91 14.67
CA GLN A 26 7.24 15.08 13.34
C GLN A 26 7.57 13.86 12.45
N THR A 27 8.82 13.41 12.46
CA THR A 27 9.25 12.23 11.71
C THR A 27 8.48 10.98 12.13
N ASN A 28 8.30 10.74 13.44
CA ASN A 28 7.52 9.61 13.94
C ASN A 28 6.05 9.68 13.53
N LYS A 29 5.48 10.88 13.47
CA LYS A 29 4.11 11.08 13.00
C LYS A 29 3.99 10.80 11.50
N ASP A 30 4.95 11.27 10.72
CA ASP A 30 5.01 11.01 9.28
C ASP A 30 5.17 9.51 9.00
N ILE A 31 5.99 8.80 9.78
CA ILE A 31 6.12 7.34 9.71
C ILE A 31 4.77 6.66 9.96
N GLN A 32 4.08 7.00 11.05
CA GLN A 32 2.77 6.41 11.36
C GLN A 32 1.74 6.66 10.25
N GLN A 33 1.77 7.85 9.65
CA GLN A 33 0.88 8.18 8.54
C GLN A 33 1.20 7.34 7.29
N VAL A 34 2.48 7.18 6.96
CA VAL A 34 2.93 6.35 5.84
C VAL A 34 2.60 4.88 6.07
N GLU A 35 2.81 4.35 7.28
CA GLU A 35 2.45 2.97 7.63
C GLU A 35 0.95 2.71 7.49
N ALA A 36 0.11 3.66 7.89
CA ALA A 36 -1.33 3.59 7.71
C ALA A 36 -1.71 3.55 6.21
N SER A 37 -1.11 4.42 5.39
CA SER A 37 -1.33 4.43 3.94
C SER A 37 -0.85 3.14 3.26
N ILE A 38 0.28 2.57 3.69
CA ILE A 38 0.76 1.27 3.18
C ILE A 38 -0.24 0.17 3.52
N THR A 39 -0.73 0.14 4.76
CA THR A 39 -1.71 -0.86 5.20
C THR A 39 -3.00 -0.79 4.38
N GLU A 40 -3.49 0.42 4.12
CA GLU A 40 -4.65 0.65 3.25
C GLU A 40 -4.39 0.18 1.81
N GLN A 41 -3.23 0.53 1.24
CA GLN A 41 -2.88 0.12 -0.12
C GLN A 41 -2.74 -1.39 -0.26
N VAL A 42 -2.18 -2.07 0.74
CA VAL A 42 -2.10 -3.54 0.79
C VAL A 42 -3.50 -4.16 0.78
N LYS A 43 -4.43 -3.60 1.56
CA LYS A 43 -5.83 -4.05 1.57
C LYS A 43 -6.47 -3.89 0.19
N VAL A 44 -6.36 -2.71 -0.41
CA VAL A 44 -6.89 -2.45 -1.76
C VAL A 44 -6.29 -3.42 -2.79
N ASN A 45 -4.98 -3.68 -2.73
CA ASN A 45 -4.32 -4.63 -3.62
C ASN A 45 -4.84 -6.06 -3.43
N ASN A 46 -5.07 -6.49 -2.19
CA ASN A 46 -5.66 -7.80 -1.90
C ASN A 46 -7.10 -7.90 -2.42
N ASP A 47 -7.92 -6.87 -2.19
CA ASP A 47 -9.30 -6.82 -2.67
C ASP A 47 -9.35 -6.86 -4.21
N LEU A 48 -8.43 -6.15 -4.89
CA LEU A 48 -8.29 -6.23 -6.35
C LEU A 48 -7.84 -7.61 -6.81
N LYS A 49 -6.93 -8.26 -6.09
CA LYS A 49 -6.49 -9.62 -6.40
C LYS A 49 -7.63 -10.63 -6.29
N VAL A 50 -8.49 -10.49 -5.27
CA VAL A 50 -9.71 -11.30 -5.11
C VAL A 50 -10.65 -11.05 -6.27
N GLN A 51 -10.95 -9.78 -6.59
CA GLN A 51 -11.81 -9.44 -7.73
C GLN A 51 -11.27 -9.99 -9.06
N VAL A 52 -9.96 -9.90 -9.30
CA VAL A 52 -9.36 -10.52 -10.49
C VAL A 52 -9.55 -12.03 -10.46
N GLY A 53 -9.36 -12.70 -9.32
CA GLY A 53 -9.63 -14.12 -9.17
C GLY A 53 -11.08 -14.49 -9.53
N GLU A 54 -12.05 -13.75 -9.01
CA GLU A 54 -13.49 -13.91 -9.28
C GLU A 54 -13.88 -13.55 -10.72
N LEU A 55 -13.17 -12.63 -11.36
CA LEU A 55 -13.42 -12.22 -12.74
C LEU A 55 -12.71 -13.13 -13.76
N SER A 56 -11.66 -13.83 -13.33
CA SER A 56 -10.84 -14.75 -14.12
C SER A 56 -11.28 -16.21 -13.99
N THR A 57 -12.24 -16.50 -13.10
CA THR A 57 -12.82 -17.83 -13.00
C THR A 57 -13.31 -18.27 -14.37
N TYR A 58 -12.89 -19.47 -14.77
CA TYR A 58 -13.22 -20.13 -16.04
C TYR A 58 -14.70 -20.01 -16.39
N GLU A 59 -15.54 -20.08 -15.37
CA GLU A 59 -16.99 -19.95 -15.42
C GLU A 59 -17.48 -18.65 -16.05
N ARG A 60 -16.83 -17.50 -15.78
CA ARG A 60 -17.23 -16.21 -16.37
C ARG A 60 -16.74 -16.07 -17.80
N ILE A 61 -15.53 -16.53 -18.11
CA ILE A 61 -15.00 -16.51 -19.49
C ILE A 61 -15.86 -17.41 -20.37
N TRP A 62 -16.23 -18.60 -19.89
CA TRP A 62 -17.10 -19.53 -20.59
C TRP A 62 -18.52 -18.97 -20.74
N LYS A 63 -19.07 -18.35 -19.70
CA LYS A 63 -20.40 -17.70 -19.77
C LYS A 63 -20.42 -16.54 -20.76
N LYS A 64 -19.37 -15.70 -20.78
CA LYS A 64 -19.24 -14.58 -21.72
C LYS A 64 -18.97 -15.06 -23.15
N ALA A 65 -18.25 -16.16 -23.32
CA ALA A 65 -18.09 -16.83 -24.60
C ALA A 65 -19.43 -17.40 -25.11
N ALA A 66 -20.20 -18.08 -24.25
CA ALA A 66 -21.53 -18.59 -24.57
C ALA A 66 -22.52 -17.46 -24.93
N GLU A 67 -22.50 -16.34 -24.21
CA GLU A 67 -23.28 -15.14 -24.53
C GLU A 67 -22.89 -14.51 -25.88
N LEU A 68 -21.63 -14.62 -26.29
CA LEU A 68 -21.14 -14.19 -27.61
C LEU A 68 -21.35 -15.25 -28.71
N GLY A 69 -22.06 -16.35 -28.41
CA GLY A 69 -22.37 -17.41 -29.37
C GLY A 69 -21.23 -18.41 -29.59
N LEU A 70 -20.14 -18.33 -28.82
CA LEU A 70 -19.04 -19.29 -28.82
C LEU A 70 -19.43 -20.47 -27.92
N MET A 71 -20.23 -21.39 -28.46
CA MET A 71 -20.54 -22.67 -27.81
C MET A 71 -19.44 -23.69 -28.12
N LEU A 72 -19.01 -24.46 -27.11
CA LEU A 72 -18.04 -25.53 -27.27
C LEU A 72 -18.63 -26.58 -28.25
N ASN A 73 -18.09 -26.68 -29.46
CA ASN A 73 -18.48 -27.72 -30.39
C ASN A 73 -17.67 -28.98 -30.06
N GLU A 74 -18.28 -29.93 -29.39
CA GLU A 74 -17.66 -31.20 -28.97
C GLU A 74 -17.06 -31.99 -30.15
N ASN A 75 -17.50 -31.76 -31.38
CA ASN A 75 -16.94 -32.40 -32.58
C ASN A 75 -15.61 -31.79 -33.06
N ASN A 76 -15.17 -30.64 -32.51
CA ASN A 76 -13.94 -29.94 -32.91
C ASN A 76 -12.90 -29.82 -31.78
N VAL A 77 -13.13 -30.45 -30.62
CA VAL A 77 -12.13 -30.48 -29.54
C VAL A 77 -11.08 -31.52 -29.89
N LYS A 78 -10.00 -31.08 -30.53
CA LYS A 78 -8.82 -31.91 -30.75
C LYS A 78 -8.07 -32.03 -29.42
N VAL A 79 -8.17 -33.19 -28.77
CA VAL A 79 -7.34 -33.54 -27.62
C VAL A 79 -5.88 -33.48 -28.06
N VAL A 80 -5.13 -32.50 -27.54
CA VAL A 80 -3.68 -32.47 -27.70
C VAL A 80 -3.11 -33.41 -26.65
N GLN A 81 -2.73 -34.61 -27.08
CA GLN A 81 -1.83 -35.48 -26.33
C GLN A 81 -0.41 -35.21 -26.83
N GLU A 82 0.40 -34.59 -25.97
CA GLU A 82 1.75 -35.00 -25.54
C GLU A 82 2.28 -34.03 -24.48
#